data_AF-A0ABD5XUY6-F1
#
_entry.id   AF-A0ABD5XUY6-F1
#
_cell.length_a   1.000
_cell.length_b   1.000
_cell.length_c   1.000
_cell.angle_alpha   90.00
_cell.angle_beta   90.00
_cell.angle_gamma   90.00
#
_symmetry.space_group_name_H-M   'P 1'
#
loop_
_entity.id
_entity.type
_entity.pdbx_description
1 polymer ?
#
loop_
_entity_poly.entity_id
_entity_poly.type
_entity_poly.pdbx_seq_one_letter_code
_entity_poly.pdbx_strand_id
1 'polypeptide(L)'
;MYNTSTYTFESLCNDPDQLAENLDYYINQYDEETKEIFDKFDFDHQIERLAEADLLFKVMQSFAEIDLHPDTVPNEEMGYIYEELIRKFNELSNETAGEHFTPERSSSRW
;
A
#
# COMPACT_ATOMS: atom_id res chain seq x y z
N MET A 1 8.19 16.21 -3.97
CA MET A 1 8.45 14.81 -4.32
C MET A 1 9.56 14.73 -5.35
N TYR A 2 10.75 14.42 -4.88
CA TYR A 2 11.91 14.07 -5.70
C TYR A 2 12.63 12.90 -5.02
N ASN A 3 13.05 11.91 -5.81
CA ASN A 3 13.74 10.71 -5.34
C ASN A 3 15.14 10.66 -5.98
N THR A 4 16.18 10.43 -5.17
CA THR A 4 17.58 10.33 -5.62
C THR A 4 18.03 8.92 -5.95
N SER A 5 17.17 7.92 -5.78
CA SER A 5 17.51 6.52 -6.00
C SER A 5 17.81 6.24 -7.46
N THR A 6 18.76 5.34 -7.69
CA THR A 6 19.01 4.77 -9.01
C THR A 6 18.03 3.65 -9.37
N TYR A 7 17.17 3.25 -8.43
CA TYR A 7 16.19 2.18 -8.64
C TYR A 7 14.87 2.71 -9.21
N THR A 8 14.32 1.98 -10.18
CA THR A 8 12.91 2.01 -10.59
C THR A 8 12.16 0.80 -10.03
N PHE A 9 10.83 0.83 -10.03
CA PHE A 9 10.00 -0.33 -9.66
C PHE A 9 10.36 -1.60 -10.46
N GLU A 10 10.64 -1.46 -11.76
CA GLU A 10 11.14 -2.57 -12.59
C GLU A 10 12.48 -3.11 -12.09
N SER A 11 13.41 -2.21 -11.71
CA SER A 11 14.73 -2.63 -11.22
C SER A 11 14.68 -3.30 -9.84
N LEU A 12 13.76 -2.87 -8.98
CA LEU A 12 13.54 -3.48 -7.66
C LEU A 12 13.03 -4.93 -7.80
N CYS A 13 12.19 -5.19 -8.81
CA CYS A 13 11.65 -6.52 -9.07
C CYS A 13 12.67 -7.50 -9.68
N ASN A 14 13.87 -7.05 -10.06
CA ASN A 14 14.91 -7.92 -10.63
C ASN A 14 15.68 -8.71 -9.57
N ASP A 15 15.62 -8.32 -8.30
CA ASP A 15 16.24 -9.04 -7.18
C ASP A 15 15.19 -9.34 -6.08
N PRO A 16 14.39 -10.41 -6.25
CA PRO A 16 13.32 -10.75 -5.32
C PRO A 16 13.83 -11.08 -3.91
N ASP A 17 15.04 -11.62 -3.80
CA ASP A 17 15.63 -12.07 -2.54
C ASP A 17 16.00 -10.88 -1.64
N GLN A 18 16.31 -9.72 -2.22
CA GLN A 18 16.62 -8.47 -1.51
C GLN A 18 15.54 -7.40 -1.69
N LEU A 19 14.35 -7.76 -2.17
CA LEU A 19 13.31 -6.79 -2.52
C LEU A 19 12.91 -5.89 -1.35
N ALA A 20 12.81 -6.43 -0.13
CA ALA A 20 12.44 -5.65 1.05
C ALA A 20 13.50 -4.58 1.38
N GLU A 21 14.78 -4.96 1.42
CA GLU A 21 15.89 -4.04 1.69
C GLU A 21 16.04 -2.98 0.57
N ASN A 22 15.88 -3.40 -0.69
CA ASN A 22 15.95 -2.49 -1.83
C ASN A 22 14.77 -1.50 -1.86
N LEU A 23 13.58 -1.95 -1.47
CA LEU A 23 12.38 -1.10 -1.38
C LEU A 23 12.51 -0.09 -0.23
N ASP A 24 12.99 -0.54 0.92
CA ASP A 24 13.28 0.34 2.07
C ASP A 24 14.31 1.42 1.68
N TYR A 25 15.40 1.01 1.02
CA TYR A 25 16.39 1.96 0.50
C TYR A 25 15.77 2.96 -0.48
N TYR A 26 14.93 2.50 -1.41
CA TYR A 26 14.26 3.35 -2.38
C TYR A 26 13.36 4.42 -1.72
N ILE A 27 12.59 4.03 -0.70
CA ILE A 27 11.74 4.95 0.07
C ILE A 27 12.61 5.96 0.83
N ASN A 28 13.73 5.49 1.40
CA ASN A 28 14.71 6.31 2.08
C ASN A 28 15.50 7.27 1.17
N GLN A 29 15.30 7.26 -0.14
CA GLN A 29 15.86 8.25 -1.07
C GLN A 29 14.90 9.38 -1.44
N TYR A 30 13.68 9.41 -0.91
CA TYR A 30 12.79 10.56 -1.07
C TYR A 30 13.17 11.76 -0.20
N ASP A 31 12.64 12.94 -0.53
CA ASP A 31 12.71 14.12 0.32
C ASP A 31 12.03 13.90 1.69
N GLU A 32 12.47 14.65 2.70
CA GLU A 32 12.06 14.49 4.11
C GLU A 32 10.55 14.60 4.30
N GLU A 33 9.89 15.50 3.58
CA GLU A 33 8.42 15.65 3.60
C GLU A 33 7.72 14.38 3.11
N THR A 34 8.23 13.77 2.04
CA THR A 34 7.68 12.52 1.51
C THR A 34 7.95 11.33 2.43
N LYS A 35 9.12 11.27 3.09
CA LYS A 35 9.43 10.23 4.09
C LYS A 35 8.48 10.29 5.28
N GLU A 36 8.20 11.48 5.81
CA GLU A 36 7.24 11.65 6.91
C GLU A 36 5.84 11.11 6.57
N ILE A 37 5.45 11.12 5.28
CA ILE A 37 4.21 10.52 4.83
C ILE A 37 4.29 9.00 4.97
N PHE A 38 5.36 8.37 4.48
CA PHE A 38 5.56 6.92 4.60
C PHE A 38 5.60 6.47 6.07
N ASP A 39 6.29 7.21 6.93
CA ASP A 39 6.37 6.93 8.38
C ASP A 39 4.97 6.93 9.03
N LYS A 40 4.10 7.86 8.65
CA LYS A 40 2.71 7.93 9.18
C LYS A 40 1.88 6.70 8.81
N PHE A 41 2.23 6.01 7.73
CA PHE A 41 1.57 4.79 7.30
C PHE A 41 2.26 3.51 7.82
N ASP A 42 3.29 3.65 8.65
CA ASP A 42 4.05 2.52 9.21
C ASP A 42 4.54 1.58 8.09
N PHE A 43 5.06 2.20 7.02
CA PHE A 43 5.28 1.52 5.75
C PHE A 43 6.35 0.43 5.85
N ASP A 44 7.39 0.64 6.64
CA ASP A 44 8.45 -0.34 6.92
C ASP A 44 7.85 -1.65 7.47
N HIS A 45 6.96 -1.53 8.45
CA HIS A 45 6.26 -2.68 9.01
C HIS A 45 5.30 -3.34 8.01
N GLN A 46 4.69 -2.59 7.08
CA GLN A 46 3.91 -3.22 6.00
C GLN A 46 4.80 -4.00 5.03
N ILE A 47 6.00 -3.49 4.70
CA ILE A 47 6.97 -4.19 3.85
C ILE A 47 7.40 -5.50 4.52
N GLU A 48 7.76 -5.48 5.79
CA GLU A 48 8.14 -6.67 6.56
C GLU A 48 7.01 -7.71 6.57
N ARG A 49 5.77 -7.29 6.89
CA ARG A 49 4.61 -8.19 6.90
C ARG A 49 4.34 -8.84 5.55
N LEU A 50 4.48 -8.09 4.46
CA LEU A 50 4.31 -8.61 3.10
C LEU A 50 5.45 -9.54 2.70
N ALA A 51 6.68 -9.26 3.14
CA ALA A 51 7.85 -10.10 2.89
C ALA A 51 7.71 -11.44 3.62
N GLU A 52 7.37 -11.44 4.90
CA GLU A 52 7.14 -12.65 5.70
C GLU A 52 6.01 -13.53 5.15
N ALA A 53 5.03 -12.91 4.46
CA ALA A 53 3.91 -13.62 3.84
C ALA A 53 4.19 -14.15 2.42
N ASP A 54 5.41 -13.97 1.87
CA ASP A 54 5.73 -14.26 0.46
C ASP A 54 4.77 -13.54 -0.52
N LEU A 55 4.32 -12.34 -0.15
CA LEU A 55 3.39 -11.51 -0.90
C LEU A 55 4.04 -10.25 -1.48
N LEU A 56 5.12 -9.76 -0.88
CA LEU A 56 5.77 -8.49 -1.27
C LEU A 56 6.10 -8.46 -2.77
N PHE A 57 6.74 -9.51 -3.28
CA PHE A 57 7.09 -9.61 -4.70
C PHE A 57 5.85 -9.57 -5.61
N LYS A 58 4.78 -10.28 -5.25
CA LYS A 58 3.54 -10.32 -6.06
C LYS A 58 2.86 -8.96 -6.11
N VAL A 59 2.82 -8.27 -4.97
CA VAL A 59 2.26 -6.91 -4.86
C VAL A 59 3.10 -5.96 -5.72
N MET A 60 4.42 -5.98 -5.55
CA MET A 60 5.34 -5.12 -6.30
C MET A 60 5.27 -5.37 -7.81
N GLN A 61 5.22 -6.62 -8.24
CA GLN A 61 5.04 -6.99 -9.65
C GLN A 61 3.72 -6.44 -10.21
N SER A 62 2.63 -6.55 -9.45
CA SER A 62 1.32 -6.03 -9.87
C SER A 62 1.35 -4.50 -10.03
N PHE A 63 2.07 -3.78 -9.18
CA PHE A 63 2.25 -2.34 -9.31
C PHE A 63 3.21 -1.97 -10.46
N ALA A 64 4.23 -2.78 -10.74
CA ALA A 64 5.16 -2.56 -11.85
C ALA A 64 4.50 -2.71 -13.23
N GLU A 65 3.41 -3.50 -13.33
CA GLU A 65 2.63 -3.65 -14.56
C GLU A 65 1.70 -2.45 -14.85
N ILE A 66 1.49 -1.56 -13.88
CA ILE A 66 0.59 -0.41 -14.01
C ILE A 66 1.43 0.87 -14.05
N ASP A 67 1.41 1.54 -15.20
CA ASP A 67 2.04 2.84 -15.33
C ASP A 67 1.14 3.93 -14.74
N LEU A 68 1.43 4.31 -13.49
CA LEU A 68 0.77 5.39 -12.77
C LEU A 68 1.50 6.74 -12.90
N HIS A 69 2.42 6.87 -13.87
CA HIS A 69 3.12 8.14 -14.07
C HIS A 69 2.13 9.25 -14.44
N PRO A 70 2.29 10.50 -13.94
CA PRO A 70 1.37 11.60 -14.23
C PRO A 70 1.17 11.91 -15.72
N ASP A 71 2.12 11.52 -16.57
CA ASP A 71 2.03 11.64 -18.03
C ASP A 71 1.09 10.60 -18.67
N THR A 72 0.93 9.44 -18.02
CA THR A 72 0.10 8.33 -18.46
C THR A 72 -1.27 8.37 -17.78
N VAL A 73 -1.29 8.65 -16.48
CA VAL A 73 -2.51 8.80 -15.69
C VAL A 73 -2.61 10.24 -15.16
N PRO A 74 -3.44 11.09 -15.78
CA PRO A 74 -3.59 12.47 -15.34
C PRO A 74 -4.18 12.54 -13.92
N ASN A 75 -3.89 13.64 -13.22
CA ASN A 75 -4.30 13.84 -11.83
C ASN A 75 -5.81 13.62 -11.56
N GLU A 76 -6.68 13.97 -12.52
CA GLU A 76 -8.12 13.74 -12.41
C GLU A 76 -8.46 12.24 -12.38
N GLU A 77 -7.80 11.45 -13.22
CA GLU A 77 -7.98 10.00 -13.29
C GLU A 77 -7.41 9.29 -12.06
N MET A 78 -6.25 9.74 -11.56
CA MET A 78 -5.72 9.28 -10.26
C MET A 78 -6.68 9.57 -9.11
N GLY A 79 -7.40 10.70 -9.16
CA GLY A 79 -8.46 11.03 -8.19
C GLY A 79 -9.57 9.99 -8.19
N TYR A 80 -10.08 9.62 -9.37
CA TYR A 80 -11.09 8.57 -9.50
C TYR A 80 -10.58 7.21 -9.02
N ILE A 81 -9.34 6.84 -9.34
CA ILE A 81 -8.74 5.58 -8.86
C ILE A 81 -8.71 5.56 -7.33
N TYR A 82 -8.32 6.65 -6.68
CA TYR A 82 -8.29 6.75 -5.23
C TYR A 82 -9.69 6.63 -4.59
N GLU A 83 -10.70 7.29 -5.17
CA GLU A 83 -12.10 7.17 -4.71
C GLU A 83 -12.62 5.73 -4.82
N GLU A 84 -12.34 5.06 -5.94
CA GLU A 84 -12.70 3.66 -6.16
C GLU A 84 -12.04 2.72 -5.14
N LEU A 85 -10.77 2.98 -4.78
CA LEU A 85 -10.06 2.23 -3.73
C LEU A 85 -10.72 2.40 -2.37
N ILE A 86 -11.07 3.63 -1.97
CA ILE A 86 -11.79 3.89 -0.72
C ILE A 86 -13.15 3.18 -0.73
N ARG A 87 -13.89 3.24 -1.84
CA ARG A 87 -15.21 2.60 -1.95
C ARG A 87 -15.09 1.08 -1.74
N LYS A 88 -14.18 0.42 -2.44
CA LYS A 88 -13.95 -1.03 -2.31
C LYS A 88 -13.47 -1.41 -0.91
N PHE A 89 -12.59 -0.60 -0.30
CA PHE A 89 -12.13 -0.84 1.07
C PHE A 89 -13.28 -0.78 2.07
N ASN A 90 -14.18 0.21 1.92
CA ASN A 90 -15.37 0.32 2.77
C ASN A 90 -16.36 -0.82 2.53
N GLU A 91 -16.58 -1.26 1.28
CA GLU A 91 -17.42 -2.41 0.96
C GLU A 91 -16.89 -3.70 1.62
N LEU A 92 -15.60 -3.99 1.47
CA LEU A 92 -14.94 -5.16 2.09
C LEU A 92 -14.93 -5.09 3.62
N SER A 93 -14.72 -3.90 4.18
CA SER A 93 -14.77 -3.68 5.63
C SER A 93 -16.19 -3.89 6.16
N ASN A 94 -17.21 -3.49 5.41
CA ASN A 94 -18.61 -3.67 5.80
C ASN A 94 -19.05 -5.14 5.67
N GLU A 95 -18.54 -5.88 4.67
CA GLU A 95 -18.75 -7.32 4.53
C GLU A 95 -18.06 -8.11 5.66
N THR A 96 -16.83 -7.75 6.04
CA THR A 96 -16.07 -8.43 7.10
C THR A 96 -16.57 -8.05 8.51
N ALA A 97 -17.07 -6.82 8.69
CA ALA A 97 -17.72 -6.39 9.94
C ALA A 97 -19.09 -7.06 10.16
N GLY A 98 -19.75 -7.53 9.10
CA GLY A 98 -20.98 -8.30 9.19
C GLY A 98 -20.81 -9.68 9.85
N GLU A 99 -19.65 -10.33 9.68
CA GLU A 99 -19.35 -11.62 10.34
C GLU A 99 -18.82 -11.48 11.77
N HIS A 100 -18.24 -10.33 12.13
CA HIS A 100 -17.78 -10.03 13.50
C HIS A 100 -18.83 -9.32 14.38
N PHE A 101 -20.11 -9.33 14.00
CA PHE A 101 -21.18 -8.88 14.89
C PHE A 101 -21.57 -9.98 15.89
N THR A 102 -20.84 -10.06 17.01
CA THR A 102 -21.39 -10.69 18.22
C THR A 102 -22.48 -9.76 18.76
N PRO A 103 -23.75 -10.21 18.91
CA PRO A 103 -24.85 -9.29 19.22
C PRO A 103 -24.73 -8.79 20.67
N GLU A 104 -24.67 -7.48 20.85
CA GLU A 104 -24.74 -6.89 22.19
C GLU A 104 -26.13 -7.07 22.81
N ARG A 105 -26.15 -7.95 23.81
CA ARG A 105 -26.94 -7.89 25.05
C ARG A 105 -28.46 -8.13 24.95
N SER A 106 -28.79 -9.38 25.24
CA SER A 106 -29.81 -9.72 26.23
C SER A 106 -29.51 -8.99 27.56
N SER A 107 -30.13 -7.84 27.81
CA SER A 107 -30.37 -7.34 29.17
C SER A 107 -31.47 -6.29 29.19
N SER A 108 -32.69 -6.75 29.46
CA SER A 108 -33.75 -5.90 30.00
C SER A 108 -34.39 -6.69 31.14
N ARG A 109 -33.77 -6.55 32.31
CA ARG A 109 -34.42 -6.77 33.60
C ARG A 109 -34.57 -5.38 34.19
N TRP A 110 -35.79 -4.86 34.21
CA TRP A 110 -36.48 -4.22 35.34
C TRP A 110 -37.96 -4.08 34.95
#